data_AF-A0A9D2AR22-F1
#
_entry.id   AF-A0A9D2AR22-F1
#
_cell.length_a   1.000
_cell.length_b   1.000
_cell.length_c   1.000
_cell.angle_alpha   90.00
_cell.angle_beta   90.00
_cell.angle_gamma   90.00
#
_symmetry.space_group_name_H-M   'P 1'
#
loop_
_entity.id
_entity.type
_entity.pdbx_description
1 polymer ?
#
loop_
_entity_poly.entity_id
_entity_poly.type
_entity_poly.pdbx_seq_one_letter_code
_entity_poly.pdbx_strand_id
1 'polypeptide(L)'
;QPQNDKYYNDATFNVVYVDSHDYAPNGAPESQRFAQGTDAWAENLALMFTYRGIPCLYYGSEIEFRKGSLIEPGGPNGIPLKESGRAYFGGYIKGDVTVNDFADWENAQGNINATLNYPLALHIQRLNRIRMAIPALRKGQYSLDGCSGSYAFKRRYTDSTTDSYVLVTISGNATFTGIENGTYVDAITGKTEVVTDNTLTATCSGKGNMRIYVLNTDKTPAPGKVGNDGKWLYDTAPVTTEQPAYDGTEEEDTSNEGPLPGSGDVGGGDEPVIEPCISGNEQCIFFEKPSHWGTRVYAYIYYNGTDGVVMVTGAWPGTACTSLGNNIYKYSLPEDADIINSTAQWYVLFSDGSGNQTQGDPGFECEDAAYYTVDGYSKTITTACTSITIAAETSKQLVIFTRGNNLYVDTPHAQTLYIYGIDGRLVRVVEATKGLNMIKGLARGMYIVNGNKAIVQ
;
A
#
# COMPACT_ATOMS: atom_id res chain seq x y z
N GLN A 1 33.23 1.38 5.05
CA GLN A 1 32.84 1.17 6.46
C GLN A 1 32.05 2.38 6.93
N PRO A 2 31.01 2.23 7.77
CA PRO A 2 30.31 3.38 8.32
C PRO A 2 31.26 4.13 9.27
N GLN A 3 31.67 5.34 8.91
CA GLN A 3 32.75 6.07 9.61
C GLN A 3 32.39 6.47 11.05
N ASN A 4 31.10 6.50 11.37
CA ASN A 4 30.56 6.93 12.66
C ASN A 4 30.15 5.76 13.57
N ASP A 5 30.42 4.53 13.15
CA ASP A 5 29.94 3.32 13.81
C ASP A 5 30.42 3.20 15.27
N LYS A 6 31.65 3.65 15.52
CA LYS A 6 32.30 3.71 16.85
C LYS A 6 31.61 4.63 17.87
N TYR A 7 30.66 5.46 17.45
CA TYR A 7 29.97 6.42 18.32
C TYR A 7 28.63 5.88 18.87
N TYR A 8 28.20 4.68 18.47
CA TYR A 8 26.93 4.09 18.90
C TYR A 8 27.17 2.88 19.81
N ASN A 9 26.47 2.86 20.96
CA ASN A 9 26.58 1.78 21.95
C ASN A 9 25.98 0.46 21.42
N ASP A 10 24.77 0.51 20.85
CA ASP A 10 24.16 -0.63 20.16
C ASP A 10 23.53 -0.19 18.84
N ALA A 11 24.29 -0.36 17.75
CA ALA A 11 23.83 0.02 16.42
C ALA A 11 22.86 -1.00 15.80
N THR A 12 22.49 -2.09 16.49
CA THR A 12 21.48 -3.02 15.97
C THR A 12 20.09 -2.38 15.85
N PHE A 13 19.85 -1.31 16.61
CA PHE A 13 18.61 -0.50 16.57
C PHE A 13 18.68 0.67 15.60
N ASN A 14 19.84 0.95 15.00
CA ASN A 14 19.98 2.07 14.07
C ASN A 14 19.33 1.73 12.73
N VAL A 15 18.48 2.62 12.23
CA VAL A 15 17.99 2.54 10.85
C VAL A 15 19.13 2.87 9.91
N VAL A 16 19.37 2.00 8.93
CA VAL A 16 20.36 2.23 7.87
C VAL A 16 19.62 2.42 6.55
N TYR A 17 20.05 3.42 5.79
CA TYR A 17 19.47 3.79 4.50
C TYR A 17 20.57 4.39 3.61
N VAL A 18 20.31 4.43 2.30
CA VAL A 18 21.19 5.03 1.29
C VAL A 18 20.44 6.04 0.43
N ASP A 19 19.11 5.93 0.40
CA ASP A 19 18.19 6.79 -0.32
C ASP A 19 17.01 7.12 0.60
N SER A 20 16.46 8.33 0.51
CA SER A 20 15.36 8.77 1.36
C SER A 20 14.50 9.84 0.69
N HIS A 21 13.46 10.28 1.40
CA HIS A 21 12.56 11.33 0.94
C HIS A 21 13.08 12.76 1.12
N ASP A 22 14.19 12.97 1.84
CA ASP A 22 14.66 14.30 2.25
C ASP A 22 16.12 14.52 1.84
N TYR A 23 17.03 13.65 2.28
CA TYR A 23 18.45 13.68 1.90
C TYR A 23 19.10 12.30 1.85
N ALA A 24 20.12 12.14 1.03
CA ALA A 24 20.95 10.94 1.00
C ALA A 24 22.15 11.05 1.97
N PRO A 25 22.73 9.94 2.46
CA PRO A 25 23.92 9.99 3.32
C PRO A 25 25.14 10.63 2.63
N ASN A 26 26.02 11.27 3.41
CA ASN A 26 27.24 11.91 2.91
C ASN A 26 28.04 11.00 1.95
N GLY A 27 28.32 11.48 0.75
CA GLY A 27 29.03 10.73 -0.30
C GLY A 27 28.11 9.98 -1.28
N ALA A 28 26.81 9.86 -0.98
CA ALA A 28 25.79 9.84 -2.01
C ALA A 28 25.49 11.29 -2.41
N PRO A 29 25.06 11.55 -3.65
CA PRO A 29 24.70 12.91 -4.05
C PRO A 29 23.47 13.35 -3.24
N GLU A 30 23.71 14.21 -2.25
CA GLU A 30 22.83 14.43 -1.08
C GLU A 30 21.44 14.94 -1.43
N SER A 31 21.30 15.64 -2.55
CA SER A 31 20.07 16.28 -3.01
C SER A 31 19.30 15.48 -4.05
N GLN A 32 19.70 14.26 -4.38
CA GLN A 32 19.05 13.46 -5.44
C GLN A 32 18.88 12.00 -5.03
N ARG A 33 17.92 11.32 -5.67
CA ARG A 33 17.75 9.86 -5.56
C ARG A 33 19.07 9.17 -5.91
N PHE A 34 19.38 8.06 -5.25
CA PHE A 34 20.66 7.37 -5.39
C PHE A 34 21.04 7.17 -6.87
N ALA A 35 22.15 7.77 -7.30
CA ALA A 35 22.47 7.93 -8.73
C ALA A 35 23.68 7.12 -9.20
N GLN A 36 24.31 6.32 -8.33
CA GLN A 36 25.44 5.48 -8.77
C GLN A 36 24.94 4.29 -9.61
N GLY A 37 25.86 3.53 -10.20
CA GLY A 37 25.52 2.37 -11.03
C GLY A 37 24.72 1.30 -10.28
N THR A 38 23.88 0.55 -11.01
CA THR A 38 23.00 -0.48 -10.45
C THR A 38 23.77 -1.55 -9.65
N ASP A 39 24.98 -1.91 -10.08
CA ASP A 39 25.83 -2.86 -9.32
C ASP A 39 26.35 -2.25 -8.01
N ALA A 40 26.58 -0.94 -7.95
CA ALA A 40 26.89 -0.26 -6.70
C ALA A 40 25.67 -0.24 -5.79
N TRP A 41 24.46 -0.12 -6.35
CA TRP A 41 23.23 -0.21 -5.57
C TRP A 41 23.03 -1.60 -4.98
N ALA A 42 23.23 -2.65 -5.79
CA ALA A 42 23.16 -4.03 -5.32
C ALA A 42 24.21 -4.36 -4.23
N GLU A 43 25.43 -3.82 -4.33
CA GLU A 43 26.48 -3.94 -3.31
C GLU A 43 26.11 -3.21 -2.00
N ASN A 44 25.54 -2.00 -2.10
CA ASN A 44 25.04 -1.27 -0.93
C ASN A 44 23.91 -2.04 -0.23
N LEU A 45 22.98 -2.62 -0.99
CA LEU A 45 21.91 -3.46 -0.45
C LEU A 45 22.47 -4.72 0.22
N ALA A 46 23.42 -5.39 -0.42
CA ALA A 46 24.12 -6.53 0.17
C ALA A 46 24.71 -6.18 1.54
N LEU A 47 25.36 -5.01 1.66
CA LEU A 47 25.89 -4.52 2.92
C LEU A 47 24.78 -4.19 3.93
N MET A 48 23.78 -3.40 3.55
CA MET A 48 22.67 -2.98 4.44
C MET A 48 21.92 -4.18 5.05
N PHE A 49 21.72 -5.24 4.26
CA PHE A 49 20.97 -6.42 4.68
C PHE A 49 21.79 -7.46 5.44
N THR A 50 23.12 -7.40 5.43
CA THR A 50 23.98 -8.38 6.12
C THR A 50 24.79 -7.78 7.27
N TYR A 51 24.99 -6.46 7.26
CA TYR A 51 25.62 -5.73 8.34
C TYR A 51 24.64 -5.47 9.51
N ARG A 52 25.07 -4.65 10.48
CA ARG A 52 24.26 -4.29 11.66
C ARG A 52 23.31 -3.12 11.37
N GLY A 53 22.21 -3.04 12.12
CA GLY A 53 21.15 -2.04 11.95
C GLY A 53 19.91 -2.60 11.26
N ILE A 54 18.89 -1.76 11.09
CA ILE A 54 17.61 -2.07 10.47
C ILE A 54 17.60 -1.46 9.07
N PRO A 55 17.68 -2.28 8.00
CA PRO A 55 17.67 -1.75 6.63
C PRO A 55 16.32 -1.11 6.32
N CYS A 56 16.36 0.13 5.83
CA CYS A 56 15.21 0.89 5.35
C CYS A 56 15.42 1.24 3.88
N LEU A 57 14.41 0.93 3.08
CA LEU A 57 14.33 1.22 1.66
C LEU A 57 13.28 2.30 1.44
N TYR A 58 13.62 3.30 0.63
CA TYR A 58 12.64 4.26 0.15
C TYR A 58 11.91 3.68 -1.07
N TYR A 59 10.63 4.00 -1.22
CA TYR A 59 9.80 3.38 -2.26
C TYR A 59 10.38 3.65 -3.66
N GLY A 60 10.23 2.66 -4.54
CA GLY A 60 10.74 2.70 -5.90
C GLY A 60 12.25 2.49 -6.02
N SER A 61 13.03 2.55 -4.95
CA SER A 61 14.46 2.22 -5.01
C SER A 61 14.71 0.76 -5.39
N GLU A 62 13.71 -0.12 -5.22
CA GLU A 62 13.70 -1.51 -5.70
C GLU A 62 13.73 -1.63 -7.23
N ILE A 63 13.36 -0.58 -7.97
CA ILE A 63 13.45 -0.52 -9.43
C ILE A 63 14.29 0.66 -9.94
N GLU A 64 15.03 1.32 -9.05
CA GLU A 64 15.72 2.59 -9.32
C GLU A 64 14.80 3.70 -9.85
N PHE A 65 13.56 3.74 -9.36
CA PHE A 65 12.59 4.77 -9.73
C PHE A 65 13.13 6.18 -9.46
N ARG A 66 13.06 7.04 -10.48
CA ARG A 66 13.58 8.43 -10.45
C ARG A 66 15.05 8.53 -10.05
N LYS A 67 15.86 7.52 -10.37
CA LYS A 67 17.32 7.52 -10.21
C LYS A 67 17.95 8.84 -10.67
N GLY A 68 18.69 9.50 -9.78
CA GLY A 68 19.37 10.75 -10.07
C GLY A 68 18.48 12.00 -10.15
N SER A 69 17.16 11.88 -10.04
CA SER A 69 16.28 13.04 -9.91
C SER A 69 16.50 13.75 -8.59
N LEU A 70 16.39 15.08 -8.59
CA LEU A 70 16.41 15.89 -7.37
C LEU A 70 15.30 15.45 -6.40
N ILE A 71 15.63 15.29 -5.12
CA ILE A 71 14.67 14.92 -4.06
C ILE A 71 13.72 16.09 -3.81
N GLU A 72 14.27 17.27 -3.52
CA GLU A 72 13.50 18.49 -3.29
C GLU A 72 13.47 19.38 -4.54
N PRO A 73 12.31 19.59 -5.16
CA PRO A 73 12.14 20.65 -6.14
C PRO A 73 12.10 21.99 -5.40
N GLY A 74 13.22 22.71 -5.35
CA GLY A 74 13.38 23.93 -4.55
C GLY A 74 12.34 25.03 -4.83
N GLY A 75 11.26 25.06 -4.05
CA GLY A 75 10.31 26.16 -3.95
C GLY A 75 9.44 26.41 -5.21
N PRO A 76 8.78 27.58 -5.31
CA PRO A 76 7.77 27.89 -6.34
C PRO A 76 8.26 27.85 -7.79
N ASN A 77 9.58 27.78 -8.02
CA ASN A 77 10.22 27.70 -9.33
C ASN A 77 11.00 26.38 -9.52
N GLY A 78 10.76 25.38 -8.68
CA GLY A 78 11.40 24.05 -8.75
C GLY A 78 10.87 23.19 -9.90
N ILE A 79 11.49 22.03 -10.12
CA ILE A 79 11.02 21.04 -11.11
C ILE A 79 9.64 20.47 -10.72
N PRO A 80 8.79 20.05 -11.67
CA PRO A 80 7.54 19.36 -11.37
C PRO A 80 7.75 18.16 -10.44
N LEU A 81 6.83 17.92 -9.49
CA LEU A 81 6.92 16.78 -8.56
C LEU A 81 7.06 15.44 -9.28
N LYS A 82 6.37 15.29 -10.42
CA LYS A 82 6.46 14.10 -11.25
C LYS A 82 7.85 13.86 -11.84
N GLU A 83 8.70 14.87 -11.94
CA GLU A 83 10.09 14.78 -12.43
C GLU A 83 11.11 14.65 -11.28
N SER A 84 10.66 14.83 -10.03
CA SER A 84 11.48 14.76 -8.82
C SER A 84 11.55 13.35 -8.22
N GLY A 85 12.43 13.16 -7.23
CA GLY A 85 12.50 11.97 -6.39
C GLY A 85 11.28 11.75 -5.50
N ARG A 86 10.37 12.72 -5.41
CA ARG A 86 9.07 12.66 -4.73
C ARG A 86 7.92 12.28 -5.65
N ALA A 87 8.20 11.88 -6.90
CA ALA A 87 7.17 11.43 -7.83
C ALA A 87 6.32 10.28 -7.26
N TYR A 88 5.08 10.20 -7.71
CA TYR A 88 4.14 9.16 -7.32
C TYR A 88 4.54 7.83 -7.97
N PHE A 89 4.74 6.81 -7.14
CA PHE A 89 5.19 5.48 -7.57
C PHE A 89 4.02 4.49 -7.75
N GLY A 90 2.79 4.86 -7.39
CA GLY A 90 1.68 3.92 -7.29
C GLY A 90 1.33 3.20 -8.60
N GLY A 91 1.52 3.83 -9.76
CA GLY A 91 1.27 3.20 -11.05
C GLY A 91 2.17 1.99 -11.34
N TYR A 92 3.39 1.97 -10.80
CA TYR A 92 4.34 0.86 -10.91
C TYR A 92 3.96 -0.36 -10.06
N ILE A 93 3.09 -0.19 -9.07
CA ILE A 93 2.64 -1.27 -8.19
C ILE A 93 1.13 -1.56 -8.34
N LYS A 94 0.52 -1.03 -9.41
CA LYS A 94 -0.87 -1.31 -9.76
C LYS A 94 -1.02 -2.77 -10.20
N GLY A 95 -2.09 -3.41 -9.75
CA GLY A 95 -2.43 -4.78 -10.09
C GLY A 95 -2.69 -5.64 -8.86
N ASP A 96 -2.72 -6.96 -9.09
CA ASP A 96 -3.06 -7.96 -8.08
C ASP A 96 -1.88 -8.89 -7.84
N VAL A 97 -1.75 -9.40 -6.61
CA VAL A 97 -0.74 -10.40 -6.24
C VAL A 97 -1.27 -11.27 -5.11
N THR A 98 -0.99 -12.57 -5.16
CA THR A 98 -1.25 -13.49 -4.05
C THR A 98 0.01 -13.60 -3.21
N VAL A 99 -0.05 -13.20 -1.93
CA VAL A 99 1.10 -13.24 -1.02
C VAL A 99 0.93 -14.40 -0.05
N ASN A 100 1.85 -15.35 -0.10
CA ASN A 100 1.85 -16.54 0.76
C ASN A 100 2.61 -16.25 2.06
N ASP A 101 3.77 -15.59 1.94
CA ASP A 101 4.62 -15.20 3.06
C ASP A 101 5.62 -14.12 2.62
N PHE A 102 6.56 -13.78 3.49
CA PHE A 102 7.60 -12.80 3.26
C PHE A 102 8.51 -13.18 2.07
N ALA A 103 8.45 -12.36 1.01
CA ALA A 103 9.14 -12.62 -0.26
C ALA A 103 8.75 -13.98 -0.90
N ASP A 104 7.53 -14.44 -0.62
CA ASP A 104 6.88 -15.59 -1.23
C ASP A 104 5.49 -15.17 -1.73
N TRP A 105 5.37 -15.11 -3.05
CA TRP A 105 4.20 -14.61 -3.73
C TRP A 105 4.02 -15.34 -5.06
N GLU A 106 2.79 -15.35 -5.55
CA GLU A 106 2.40 -15.96 -6.80
C GLU A 106 1.31 -15.11 -7.49
N ASN A 107 1.02 -15.46 -8.75
CA ASN A 107 -0.09 -14.88 -9.52
C ASN A 107 -0.08 -13.33 -9.58
N ALA A 108 1.11 -12.70 -9.64
CA ALA A 108 1.21 -11.26 -9.82
C ALA A 108 0.71 -10.84 -11.23
N GLN A 109 -0.15 -9.83 -11.29
CA GLN A 109 -0.78 -9.32 -12.52
C GLN A 109 -0.68 -7.79 -12.57
N GLY A 110 -0.61 -7.21 -13.77
CA GLY A 110 -0.41 -5.77 -13.94
C GLY A 110 1.04 -5.33 -13.66
N ASN A 111 1.25 -4.04 -13.42
CA ASN A 111 2.57 -3.45 -13.24
C ASN A 111 3.34 -3.96 -12.02
N ILE A 112 2.62 -4.40 -10.98
CA ILE A 112 3.28 -5.04 -9.82
C ILE A 112 4.04 -6.31 -10.21
N ASN A 113 3.61 -7.05 -11.25
CA ASN A 113 4.34 -8.21 -11.76
C ASN A 113 5.69 -7.81 -12.37
N ALA A 114 5.71 -6.73 -13.17
CA ALA A 114 6.94 -6.17 -13.72
C ALA A 114 7.87 -5.65 -12.62
N THR A 115 7.32 -4.95 -11.61
CA THR A 115 8.09 -4.44 -10.46
C THR A 115 8.70 -5.56 -9.61
N LEU A 116 7.93 -6.60 -9.26
CA LEU A 116 8.41 -7.70 -8.44
C LEU A 116 9.46 -8.59 -9.15
N ASN A 117 9.43 -8.63 -10.48
CA ASN A 117 10.44 -9.33 -11.30
C ASN A 117 11.60 -8.43 -11.73
N TYR A 118 11.62 -7.15 -11.33
CA TYR A 118 12.76 -6.28 -11.58
C TYR A 118 14.02 -6.85 -10.89
N PRO A 119 15.20 -6.87 -11.54
CA PRO A 119 16.38 -7.54 -10.99
C PRO A 119 16.73 -7.14 -9.56
N LEU A 120 16.68 -5.85 -9.24
CA LEU A 120 16.95 -5.33 -7.89
C LEU A 120 15.87 -5.72 -6.88
N ALA A 121 14.60 -5.78 -7.29
CA ALA A 121 13.52 -6.27 -6.43
C ALA A 121 13.74 -7.74 -6.07
N LEU A 122 14.14 -8.59 -7.03
CA LEU A 122 14.50 -9.99 -6.80
C LEU A 122 15.71 -10.12 -5.86
N HIS A 123 16.71 -9.24 -6.01
CA HIS A 123 17.87 -9.17 -5.12
C HIS A 123 17.44 -8.85 -3.68
N ILE A 124 16.61 -7.83 -3.49
CA ILE A 124 16.08 -7.43 -2.18
C ILE A 124 15.24 -8.56 -1.57
N GLN A 125 14.41 -9.24 -2.35
CA GLN A 125 13.64 -10.40 -1.90
C GLN A 125 14.56 -11.51 -1.36
N ARG A 126 15.62 -11.87 -2.09
CA ARG A 126 16.58 -12.89 -1.64
C ARG A 126 17.35 -12.44 -0.39
N LEU A 127 17.81 -11.18 -0.34
CA LEU A 127 18.48 -10.61 0.83
C LEU A 127 17.60 -10.66 2.08
N ASN A 128 16.31 -10.36 1.92
CA ASN A 128 15.30 -10.44 2.98
C ASN A 128 15.15 -11.86 3.52
N ARG A 129 15.02 -12.86 2.64
CA ARG A 129 14.94 -14.28 3.03
C ARG A 129 16.20 -14.73 3.77
N ILE A 130 17.38 -14.37 3.28
CA ILE A 130 18.67 -14.67 3.92
C ILE A 130 18.73 -14.04 5.33
N ARG A 131 18.39 -12.75 5.43
CA ARG A 131 18.41 -12.01 6.70
C ARG A 131 17.43 -12.59 7.72
N MET A 132 16.28 -13.08 7.28
CA MET A 132 15.31 -13.75 8.14
C MET A 132 15.82 -15.11 8.63
N ALA A 133 16.40 -15.91 7.74
CA ALA A 133 16.91 -17.25 8.03
C ALA A 133 18.12 -17.27 8.98
N ILE A 134 18.88 -16.17 9.08
CA ILE A 134 20.11 -16.11 9.88
C ILE A 134 19.97 -15.08 11.01
N PRO A 135 19.65 -15.50 12.27
CA PRO A 135 19.46 -14.58 13.40
C PRO A 135 20.62 -13.62 13.64
N ALA A 136 21.87 -14.07 13.45
CA ALA A 136 23.05 -13.24 13.59
C ALA A 136 23.06 -12.04 12.65
N LEU A 137 22.45 -12.10 11.46
CA LEU A 137 22.37 -10.96 10.56
C LEU A 137 21.44 -9.86 11.09
N ARG A 138 20.42 -10.23 11.88
CA ARG A 138 19.46 -9.29 12.47
C ARG A 138 19.95 -8.74 13.81
N LYS A 139 20.41 -9.62 14.69
CA LYS A 139 20.65 -9.30 16.11
C LYS A 139 22.10 -9.39 16.55
N GLY A 140 22.98 -9.95 15.71
CA GLY A 140 24.35 -10.25 16.13
C GLY A 140 25.20 -9.01 16.26
N GLN A 141 26.12 -9.03 17.23
CA GLN A 141 27.23 -8.08 17.25
C GLN A 141 28.19 -8.40 16.10
N TYR A 142 28.83 -7.38 15.54
CA TYR A 142 29.78 -7.56 14.44
C TYR A 142 31.22 -7.49 14.94
N SER A 143 32.15 -8.10 14.19
CA SER A 143 33.58 -7.93 14.39
C SER A 143 34.31 -7.95 13.04
N LEU A 144 35.40 -7.19 12.97
CA LEU A 144 36.37 -7.21 11.87
C LEU A 144 37.66 -7.95 12.26
N ASP A 145 37.77 -8.41 13.50
CA ASP A 145 38.97 -9.07 14.00
C ASP A 145 39.19 -10.38 13.26
N GLY A 146 40.38 -10.56 12.70
CA GLY A 146 40.73 -11.72 11.89
C GLY A 146 39.99 -11.78 10.55
N CYS A 147 39.44 -10.67 10.04
CA CYS A 147 38.86 -10.59 8.70
C CYS A 147 39.84 -9.91 7.73
N SER A 148 40.13 -10.55 6.59
CA SER A 148 40.80 -9.93 5.45
C SER A 148 39.84 -9.84 4.25
N GLY A 149 39.99 -8.82 3.41
CA GLY A 149 39.10 -8.55 2.27
C GLY A 149 38.44 -7.17 2.36
N SER A 150 37.86 -6.68 1.26
CA SER A 150 37.31 -5.32 1.17
C SER A 150 36.09 -5.12 2.06
N TYR A 151 35.11 -6.04 1.96
CA TYR A 151 33.88 -6.04 2.75
C TYR A 151 33.73 -7.39 3.46
N ALA A 152 34.58 -7.63 4.45
CA ALA A 152 34.61 -8.87 5.23
C ALA A 152 34.32 -8.60 6.71
N PHE A 153 33.39 -9.34 7.31
CA PHE A 153 33.06 -9.22 8.72
C PHE A 153 32.41 -10.49 9.28
N LYS A 154 32.40 -10.60 10.61
CA LYS A 154 31.75 -11.68 11.36
C LYS A 154 30.54 -11.14 12.10
N ARG A 155 29.54 -11.99 12.36
CA ARG A 155 28.42 -11.67 13.26
C ARG A 155 28.12 -12.85 14.17
N ARG A 156 27.86 -12.61 15.47
CA ARG A 156 27.34 -13.63 16.38
C ARG A 156 26.18 -13.12 17.21
N TYR A 157 25.16 -13.94 17.38
CA TYR A 157 24.05 -13.73 18.31
C TYR A 157 23.80 -15.01 19.10
N THR A 158 23.74 -14.89 20.43
CA THR A 158 23.44 -16.00 21.34
C THR A 158 22.34 -15.63 22.31
N ASP A 159 21.45 -16.57 22.60
CA ASP A 159 20.50 -16.51 23.72
C ASP A 159 20.25 -17.93 24.28
N SER A 160 19.20 -18.10 25.10
CA SER A 160 18.84 -19.40 25.67
C SER A 160 18.62 -20.47 24.60
N THR A 161 18.09 -20.10 23.44
CA THR A 161 17.64 -21.00 22.37
C THR A 161 18.38 -20.86 21.04
N THR A 162 19.17 -19.80 20.87
CA THR A 162 19.87 -19.48 19.62
C THR A 162 21.37 -19.40 19.85
N ASP A 163 22.15 -19.96 18.93
CA ASP A 163 23.58 -19.69 18.78
C ASP A 163 23.89 -19.58 17.28
N SER A 164 23.73 -18.38 16.74
CA SER A 164 23.91 -18.07 15.33
C SER A 164 25.24 -17.34 15.16
N TYR A 165 26.14 -17.92 14.35
CA TYR A 165 27.44 -17.34 14.01
C TYR A 165 27.66 -17.38 12.50
N VAL A 166 28.10 -16.27 11.90
CA VAL A 166 28.22 -16.13 10.45
C VAL A 166 29.43 -15.30 10.04
N LEU A 167 30.03 -15.68 8.91
CA LEU A 167 31.12 -15.01 8.21
C LEU A 167 30.60 -14.47 6.89
N VAL A 168 30.76 -13.17 6.64
CA VAL A 168 30.23 -12.50 5.45
C VAL A 168 31.37 -11.87 4.67
N THR A 169 31.42 -12.13 3.37
CA THR A 169 32.19 -11.32 2.42
C THR A 169 31.31 -10.82 1.27
N ILE A 170 31.58 -9.62 0.78
CA ILE A 170 30.85 -8.96 -0.32
C ILE A 170 31.85 -8.52 -1.39
N SER A 171 31.48 -8.74 -2.66
CA SER A 171 32.22 -8.28 -3.87
C SER A 171 33.65 -8.79 -4.05
N GLY A 172 34.13 -9.70 -3.19
CA GLY A 172 35.49 -10.19 -3.28
C GLY A 172 35.80 -11.28 -2.28
N ASN A 173 36.94 -11.92 -2.48
CA ASN A 173 37.45 -12.95 -1.58
C ASN A 173 37.72 -12.39 -0.18
N ALA A 174 37.62 -13.27 0.81
CA ALA A 174 37.97 -12.97 2.19
C ALA A 174 38.57 -14.18 2.89
N THR A 175 39.44 -13.92 3.86
CA THR A 175 39.90 -14.94 4.80
C THR A 175 39.48 -14.53 6.21
N PHE A 176 38.92 -15.49 6.94
CA PHE A 176 38.49 -15.35 8.32
C PHE A 176 39.37 -16.25 9.19
N THR A 177 40.11 -15.67 10.13
CA THR A 177 40.95 -16.39 11.10
C THR A 177 40.41 -16.22 12.52
N GLY A 178 40.79 -17.10 13.45
CA GLY A 178 40.27 -17.06 14.83
C GLY A 178 38.75 -17.28 14.87
N ILE A 179 38.23 -18.10 13.96
CA ILE A 179 36.82 -18.52 13.94
C ILE A 179 36.66 -19.86 14.68
N GLU A 180 35.45 -20.20 15.08
CA GLU A 180 35.17 -21.51 15.68
C GLU A 180 35.43 -22.64 14.68
N ASN A 181 35.96 -23.76 15.16
CA ASN A 181 35.99 -24.98 14.37
C ASN A 181 34.59 -25.58 14.30
N GLY A 182 34.28 -26.24 13.19
CA GLY A 182 32.98 -26.84 12.96
C GLY A 182 32.57 -26.82 11.49
N THR A 183 31.33 -27.19 11.24
CA THR A 183 30.76 -27.22 9.89
C THR A 183 30.09 -25.89 9.58
N TYR A 184 30.56 -25.22 8.54
CA TYR A 184 29.95 -24.01 8.00
C TYR A 184 29.20 -24.33 6.72
N VAL A 185 28.06 -23.69 6.49
CA VAL A 185 27.31 -23.78 5.24
C VAL A 185 27.09 -22.40 4.66
N ASP A 186 27.48 -22.19 3.41
CA ASP A 186 27.27 -20.92 2.71
C ASP A 186 25.80 -20.77 2.30
N ALA A 187 25.15 -19.72 2.79
CA ALA A 187 23.74 -19.44 2.49
C ALA A 187 23.49 -19.00 1.04
N ILE A 188 24.53 -18.62 0.29
CA ILE A 188 24.41 -18.24 -1.12
C ILE A 188 24.48 -19.47 -2.04
N THR A 189 25.44 -20.36 -1.80
CA THR A 189 25.73 -21.50 -2.69
C THR A 189 25.21 -22.83 -2.16
N GLY A 190 25.01 -22.96 -0.84
CA GLY A 190 24.75 -24.21 -0.16
C GLY A 190 26.02 -25.03 0.11
N LYS A 191 27.21 -24.52 -0.24
CA LYS A 191 28.47 -25.22 -0.05
C LYS A 191 28.78 -25.41 1.43
N THR A 192 29.11 -26.64 1.81
CA THR A 192 29.55 -27.00 3.15
C THR A 192 31.08 -27.01 3.24
N GLU A 193 31.62 -26.44 4.31
CA GLU A 193 33.04 -26.42 4.65
C GLU A 193 33.23 -26.90 6.09
N VAL A 194 34.18 -27.80 6.33
CA VAL A 194 34.55 -28.24 7.69
C VAL A 194 35.84 -27.56 8.08
N VAL A 195 35.78 -26.71 9.11
CA VAL A 195 36.91 -25.93 9.61
C VAL A 195 37.50 -26.64 10.83
N THR A 196 38.82 -26.89 10.81
CA THR A 196 39.55 -27.57 11.89
C THR A 196 40.75 -26.79 12.42
N ASP A 197 41.14 -25.71 11.76
CA ASP A 197 42.33 -24.88 12.03
C ASP A 197 41.97 -23.41 12.31
N ASN A 198 40.71 -23.16 12.71
CA ASN A 198 40.17 -21.84 13.02
C ASN A 198 40.27 -20.84 11.86
N THR A 199 40.35 -21.32 10.61
CA THR A 199 40.50 -20.48 9.41
C THR A 199 39.54 -20.92 8.30
N LEU A 200 38.89 -19.97 7.64
CA LEU A 200 38.10 -20.21 6.43
C LEU A 200 38.42 -19.15 5.38
N THR A 201 38.69 -19.58 4.14
CA THR A 201 38.83 -18.68 3.00
C THR A 201 37.62 -18.81 2.09
N ALA A 202 36.91 -17.70 1.91
CA ALA A 202 35.74 -17.58 1.04
C ALA A 202 36.17 -17.02 -0.32
N THR A 203 35.84 -17.74 -1.39
CA THR A 203 36.01 -17.27 -2.77
C THR A 203 34.70 -16.65 -3.26
N CYS A 204 34.74 -15.37 -3.60
CA CYS A 204 33.59 -14.60 -4.07
C CYS A 204 34.03 -13.68 -5.22
N SER A 205 33.27 -13.71 -6.32
CA SER A 205 33.50 -12.87 -7.49
C SER A 205 32.22 -12.17 -7.92
N GLY A 206 32.38 -11.02 -8.58
CA GLY A 206 31.28 -10.17 -9.01
C GLY A 206 30.89 -9.13 -7.97
N LYS A 207 30.66 -7.90 -8.42
CA LYS A 207 30.24 -6.79 -7.56
C LYS A 207 28.83 -7.03 -7.04
N GLY A 208 28.61 -6.88 -5.74
CA GLY A 208 27.32 -7.14 -5.08
C GLY A 208 27.02 -8.61 -4.81
N ASN A 209 27.87 -9.54 -5.26
CA ASN A 209 27.80 -10.95 -4.85
C ASN A 209 28.34 -11.12 -3.43
N MET A 210 27.98 -12.22 -2.78
CA MET A 210 28.38 -12.52 -1.41
C MET A 210 28.73 -13.99 -1.19
N ARG A 211 29.43 -14.25 -0.09
CA ARG A 211 29.44 -15.56 0.58
C ARG A 211 29.09 -15.35 2.04
N ILE A 212 28.21 -16.21 2.56
CA ILE A 212 27.63 -16.09 3.90
C ILE A 212 27.75 -17.46 4.56
N TYR A 213 28.92 -17.75 5.13
CA TYR A 213 29.18 -19.02 5.81
C TYR A 213 28.61 -19.00 7.22
N VAL A 214 27.59 -19.79 7.47
CA VAL A 214 26.91 -19.91 8.76
C VAL A 214 27.42 -21.16 9.48
N LEU A 215 27.91 -21.01 10.71
CA LEU A 215 28.28 -22.14 11.56
C LEU A 215 27.03 -22.94 11.92
N ASN A 216 27.06 -24.24 11.66
CA ASN A 216 26.02 -25.16 12.10
C ASN A 216 26.23 -25.49 13.59
N THR A 217 25.34 -24.99 14.45
CA THR A 217 25.39 -25.25 15.90
C THR A 217 24.20 -26.11 16.32
N ASP A 218 24.28 -26.74 17.49
CA ASP A 218 23.19 -27.55 18.06
C ASP A 218 21.89 -26.73 18.26
N LYS A 219 22.03 -25.44 18.59
CA LYS A 219 20.90 -24.53 18.83
C LYS A 219 20.39 -23.88 17.54
N THR A 220 21.23 -23.75 16.53
CA THR A 220 20.88 -23.04 15.29
C THR A 220 21.54 -23.74 14.12
N PRO A 221 20.81 -24.67 13.49
CA PRO A 221 21.26 -25.30 12.27
C PRO A 221 21.54 -24.26 11.17
N ALA A 222 22.58 -24.47 10.38
CA ALA A 222 22.84 -23.63 9.23
C ALA A 222 21.73 -23.83 8.18
N PRO A 223 21.20 -22.76 7.55
CA PRO A 223 19.99 -22.84 6.75
C PRO A 223 20.16 -23.52 5.38
N GLY A 224 21.39 -23.91 5.00
CA GLY A 224 21.69 -24.30 3.63
C GLY A 224 21.58 -23.12 2.65
N LYS A 225 21.41 -23.41 1.36
CA LYS A 225 21.18 -22.39 0.32
C LYS A 225 19.82 -21.73 0.56
N VAL A 226 19.79 -20.40 0.66
CA VAL A 226 18.55 -19.63 0.82
C VAL A 226 18.21 -18.90 -0.48
N GLY A 227 17.07 -19.26 -1.07
CA GLY A 227 16.60 -18.71 -2.34
C GLY A 227 17.38 -19.19 -3.56
N ASN A 228 17.01 -18.66 -4.73
CA ASN A 228 17.57 -19.05 -6.03
C ASN A 228 18.66 -18.07 -6.50
N ASP A 229 19.51 -18.53 -7.42
CA ASP A 229 20.50 -17.66 -8.03
C ASP A 229 19.84 -16.56 -8.86
N GLY A 230 20.40 -15.36 -8.77
CA GLY A 230 19.95 -14.16 -9.46
C GLY A 230 21.12 -13.36 -10.00
N LYS A 231 20.87 -12.11 -10.37
CA LYS A 231 21.85 -11.30 -11.09
C LYS A 231 23.12 -11.01 -10.26
N TRP A 232 22.96 -10.79 -8.96
CA TRP A 232 24.09 -10.48 -8.07
C TRP A 232 24.43 -11.59 -7.09
N LEU A 233 23.45 -12.32 -6.56
CA LEU A 233 23.68 -13.44 -5.65
C LEU A 233 23.63 -14.73 -6.42
N TYR A 234 24.77 -15.39 -6.59
CA TYR A 234 24.90 -16.62 -7.36
C TYR A 234 26.11 -17.44 -6.96
N ASP A 235 26.09 -18.72 -7.31
CA ASP A 235 27.24 -19.62 -7.15
C ASP A 235 28.30 -19.38 -8.23
N THR A 236 28.02 -19.80 -9.46
CA THR A 236 29.01 -19.79 -10.55
C THR A 236 28.94 -18.53 -11.41
N ALA A 237 27.75 -18.10 -11.83
CA ALA A 237 27.56 -16.97 -12.73
C ALA A 237 26.22 -16.25 -12.48
N PRO A 238 26.13 -14.94 -12.80
CA PRO A 238 24.88 -14.19 -12.75
C PRO A 238 23.73 -14.87 -13.48
N VAL A 239 22.54 -14.88 -12.87
CA VAL A 239 21.30 -15.34 -13.50
C VAL A 239 20.37 -14.15 -13.72
N THR A 240 19.92 -13.97 -14.96
CA THR A 240 18.94 -12.93 -15.30
C THR A 240 17.56 -13.58 -15.41
N THR A 241 16.61 -13.05 -14.65
CA THR A 241 15.19 -13.38 -14.81
C THR A 241 14.58 -12.39 -15.80
N GLU A 242 13.69 -12.88 -16.67
CA GLU A 242 12.93 -12.02 -17.57
C GLU A 242 12.00 -11.14 -16.74
N GLN A 243 12.13 -9.82 -16.92
CA GLN A 243 11.21 -8.85 -16.35
C GLN A 243 10.10 -8.59 -17.38
N PRO A 244 8.83 -8.82 -17.04
CA PRO A 244 7.71 -8.43 -17.88
C PRO A 244 7.74 -6.93 -18.17
N ALA A 245 7.23 -6.55 -19.35
CA ALA A 245 7.01 -5.14 -19.65
C ALA A 245 5.91 -4.58 -18.74
N TYR A 246 6.12 -3.31 -18.39
CA TYR A 246 5.12 -2.40 -17.89
C TYR A 246 3.99 -2.20 -18.91
N ASP A 247 2.76 -2.00 -18.45
CA ASP A 247 1.56 -1.87 -19.30
C ASP A 247 1.44 -0.51 -19.99
N GLY A 248 2.32 0.43 -19.62
CA GLY A 248 2.37 1.79 -20.15
C GLY A 248 1.52 2.80 -19.37
N THR A 249 0.87 2.36 -18.29
CA THR A 249 0.00 3.18 -17.44
C THR A 249 0.67 3.63 -16.14
N GLU A 250 1.96 3.36 -15.96
CA GLU A 250 2.68 3.57 -14.69
C GLU A 250 2.81 5.05 -14.32
N GLU A 251 2.91 5.89 -15.35
CA GLU A 251 3.04 7.35 -15.24
C GLU A 251 1.94 8.06 -16.02
N GLU A 252 0.80 7.42 -16.24
CA GLU A 252 -0.35 8.09 -16.83
C GLU A 252 -0.65 9.37 -16.03
N ASP A 253 -0.54 10.50 -16.73
CA ASP A 253 -1.04 11.76 -16.20
C ASP A 253 -2.53 11.52 -15.95
N THR A 254 -2.94 11.56 -14.68
CA THR A 254 -4.35 11.76 -14.37
C THR A 254 -4.66 13.18 -14.85
N SER A 255 -4.97 13.35 -16.14
CA SER A 255 -5.33 14.62 -16.77
C SER A 255 -6.68 15.15 -16.28
N ASN A 256 -7.03 14.87 -15.03
CA ASN A 256 -7.77 15.82 -14.24
C ASN A 256 -6.85 17.02 -14.01
N GLU A 257 -6.78 17.90 -15.00
CA GLU A 257 -6.69 19.33 -14.73
C GLU A 257 -7.95 19.74 -13.94
N GLY A 258 -8.07 19.24 -12.71
CA GLY A 258 -8.85 19.91 -11.69
C GLY A 258 -8.07 21.18 -11.36
N PRO A 259 -8.69 22.36 -11.41
CA PRO A 259 -7.98 23.58 -11.10
C PRO A 259 -7.40 23.46 -9.70
N LEU A 260 -6.17 23.96 -9.52
CA LEU A 260 -5.69 24.36 -8.20
C LEU A 260 -6.84 25.11 -7.49
N PRO A 261 -7.14 24.84 -6.21
CA PRO A 261 -8.20 25.54 -5.50
C PRO A 261 -7.77 27.00 -5.35
N GLY A 262 -8.15 27.83 -6.31
CA GLY A 262 -7.68 29.21 -6.38
C GLY A 262 -7.61 29.85 -7.77
N SER A 263 -8.43 29.48 -8.74
CA SER A 263 -8.78 30.38 -9.84
C SER A 263 -10.05 29.88 -10.50
N GLY A 264 -10.99 30.79 -10.73
CA GLY A 264 -12.36 30.47 -11.11
C GLY A 264 -12.52 29.89 -12.52
N ASP A 265 -13.75 29.41 -12.67
CA ASP A 265 -14.47 28.98 -13.86
C ASP A 265 -14.41 27.49 -14.24
N VAL A 266 -15.61 26.91 -14.38
CA VAL A 266 -15.92 25.48 -14.41
C VAL A 266 -16.33 25.11 -15.83
N GLY A 267 -15.60 24.19 -16.46
CA GLY A 267 -16.00 23.50 -17.68
C GLY A 267 -15.82 22.00 -17.50
N GLY A 268 -16.91 21.24 -17.63
CA GLY A 268 -17.00 19.81 -17.26
C GLY A 268 -16.18 18.85 -18.12
N GLY A 269 -15.75 17.76 -17.50
CA GLY A 269 -15.16 16.58 -18.12
C GLY A 269 -15.77 15.30 -17.52
N ASP A 270 -15.89 14.27 -18.36
CA ASP A 270 -16.84 13.16 -18.26
C ASP A 270 -16.68 12.23 -17.05
N GLU A 271 -17.78 12.08 -16.30
CA GLU A 271 -17.99 11.07 -15.26
C GLU A 271 -18.08 9.66 -15.86
N PRO A 272 -17.56 8.61 -15.20
CA PRO A 272 -17.76 7.23 -15.65
C PRO A 272 -19.25 6.90 -15.72
N VAL A 273 -19.70 6.42 -16.89
CA VAL A 273 -21.09 6.03 -17.11
C VAL A 273 -21.32 4.63 -16.52
N ILE A 274 -22.25 4.54 -15.58
CA ILE A 274 -22.70 3.31 -14.93
C ILE A 274 -24.17 3.10 -15.30
N GLU A 275 -24.49 1.93 -15.86
CA GLU A 275 -25.88 1.59 -16.16
C GLU A 275 -26.72 1.47 -14.87
N PRO A 276 -27.94 2.03 -14.82
CA PRO A 276 -28.83 1.92 -13.66
C PRO A 276 -29.08 0.46 -13.26
N CYS A 277 -28.74 0.13 -12.01
CA CYS A 277 -28.91 -1.20 -11.45
C CYS A 277 -29.20 -1.18 -9.94
N ILE A 278 -29.79 -2.26 -9.42
CA ILE A 278 -30.16 -2.45 -8.01
C ILE A 278 -29.15 -3.36 -7.31
N SER A 279 -28.63 -2.95 -6.15
CA SER A 279 -27.66 -3.70 -5.36
C SER A 279 -28.36 -4.51 -4.27
N GLY A 280 -28.22 -5.84 -4.32
CA GLY A 280 -28.80 -6.73 -3.32
C GLY A 280 -30.31 -6.54 -3.19
N ASN A 281 -30.77 -6.25 -1.97
CA ASN A 281 -32.18 -6.01 -1.64
C ASN A 281 -32.44 -4.54 -1.25
N GLU A 282 -31.61 -3.59 -1.71
CA GLU A 282 -31.85 -2.17 -1.44
C GLU A 282 -33.17 -1.69 -2.10
N GLN A 283 -33.84 -0.73 -1.46
CA GLN A 283 -34.89 0.05 -2.12
C GLN A 283 -34.25 1.34 -2.66
N CYS A 284 -34.50 1.69 -3.92
CA CYS A 284 -33.83 2.82 -4.56
C CYS A 284 -34.67 3.50 -5.63
N ILE A 285 -34.30 4.73 -5.99
CA ILE A 285 -34.90 5.48 -7.10
C ILE A 285 -33.82 6.07 -8.00
N PHE A 286 -34.19 6.35 -9.25
CA PHE A 286 -33.31 6.91 -10.27
C PHE A 286 -33.93 8.17 -10.88
N PHE A 287 -33.11 9.12 -11.28
CA PHE A 287 -33.56 10.35 -11.93
C PHE A 287 -32.64 10.76 -13.07
N GLU A 288 -33.23 11.05 -14.23
CA GLU A 288 -32.55 11.66 -15.36
C GLU A 288 -32.85 13.16 -15.39
N LYS A 289 -31.83 13.98 -15.15
CA LYS A 289 -31.99 15.43 -15.20
C LYS A 289 -31.99 15.93 -16.65
N PRO A 290 -32.77 16.98 -16.98
CA PRO A 290 -32.66 17.63 -18.27
C PRO A 290 -31.35 18.41 -18.37
N SER A 291 -30.94 18.73 -19.60
CA SER A 291 -29.65 19.37 -19.87
C SER A 291 -29.47 20.76 -19.22
N HIS A 292 -30.55 21.47 -18.91
CA HIS A 292 -30.53 22.81 -18.31
C HIS A 292 -30.39 22.83 -16.78
N TRP A 293 -30.46 21.67 -16.10
CA TRP A 293 -30.23 21.58 -14.65
C TRP A 293 -28.74 21.57 -14.31
N GLY A 294 -28.42 22.07 -13.11
CA GLY A 294 -27.08 22.00 -12.53
C GLY A 294 -26.50 20.58 -12.41
N THR A 295 -25.24 20.47 -11.97
CA THR A 295 -24.50 19.19 -11.92
C THR A 295 -24.81 18.33 -10.70
N ARG A 296 -25.58 18.85 -9.75
CA ARG A 296 -26.03 18.12 -8.56
C ARG A 296 -27.51 17.87 -8.66
N VAL A 297 -27.96 16.73 -8.15
CA VAL A 297 -29.37 16.39 -7.98
C VAL A 297 -29.59 15.99 -6.53
N TYR A 298 -30.67 16.49 -5.93
CA TYR A 298 -31.15 16.14 -4.61
C TYR A 298 -32.51 15.47 -4.73
N ALA A 299 -32.78 14.45 -3.93
CA ALA A 299 -34.09 13.84 -3.77
C ALA A 299 -34.68 14.24 -2.41
N TYR A 300 -35.84 14.88 -2.44
CA TYR A 300 -36.68 15.14 -1.28
C TYR A 300 -37.80 14.11 -1.24
N ILE A 301 -37.68 13.12 -0.34
CA ILE A 301 -38.65 12.03 -0.19
C ILE A 301 -39.37 12.20 1.14
N TYR A 302 -40.69 12.07 1.12
CA TYR A 302 -41.53 12.14 2.31
C TYR A 302 -42.79 11.30 2.13
N TYR A 303 -43.47 11.00 3.24
CA TYR A 303 -44.80 10.42 3.23
C TYR A 303 -45.68 11.04 4.31
N ASN A 304 -47.00 10.93 4.14
CA ASN A 304 -47.96 11.37 5.16
C ASN A 304 -48.18 10.24 6.16
N GLY A 305 -47.50 10.31 7.30
CA GLY A 305 -47.71 9.41 8.42
C GLY A 305 -48.96 9.77 9.23
N THR A 306 -49.34 8.90 10.17
CA THR A 306 -50.52 9.09 11.03
C THR A 306 -50.45 10.36 11.87
N ASP A 307 -49.25 10.75 12.30
CA ASP A 307 -49.00 11.91 13.17
C ASP A 307 -48.43 13.14 12.42
N GLY A 308 -48.43 13.11 11.08
CA GLY A 308 -47.95 14.19 10.22
C GLY A 308 -46.96 13.75 9.15
N VAL A 309 -46.38 14.74 8.46
CA VAL A 309 -45.42 14.51 7.37
C VAL A 309 -44.11 13.94 7.93
N VAL A 310 -43.68 12.80 7.40
CA VAL A 310 -42.39 12.18 7.70
C VAL A 310 -41.44 12.45 6.54
N MET A 311 -40.36 13.17 6.81
CA MET A 311 -39.33 13.51 5.81
C MET A 311 -38.21 12.48 5.84
N VAL A 312 -38.16 11.62 4.82
CA VAL A 312 -37.21 10.50 4.73
C VAL A 312 -35.80 11.01 4.41
N THR A 313 -35.68 12.00 3.53
CA THR A 313 -34.38 12.58 3.14
C THR A 313 -34.07 13.92 3.81
N GLY A 314 -34.75 14.22 4.92
CA GLY A 314 -34.59 15.46 5.67
C GLY A 314 -35.30 16.66 5.03
N ALA A 315 -34.98 17.87 5.49
CA ALA A 315 -35.60 19.10 5.00
C ALA A 315 -35.25 19.39 3.53
N TRP A 316 -36.11 20.16 2.85
CA TRP A 316 -35.86 20.68 1.50
C TRP A 316 -34.46 21.32 1.37
N PRO A 317 -33.66 21.03 0.31
CA PRO A 317 -33.99 20.31 -0.92
C PRO A 317 -33.86 18.78 -0.86
N GLY A 318 -33.75 18.19 0.33
CA GLY A 318 -33.53 16.77 0.51
C GLY A 318 -32.07 16.37 0.46
N THR A 319 -31.80 15.10 0.15
CA THR A 319 -30.46 14.53 0.19
C THR A 319 -29.88 14.38 -1.22
N ALA A 320 -28.57 14.65 -1.37
CA ALA A 320 -27.89 14.54 -2.65
C ALA A 320 -27.88 13.10 -3.17
N CYS A 321 -28.23 12.93 -4.44
CA CYS A 321 -28.14 11.67 -5.18
C CYS A 321 -26.72 11.40 -5.67
N THR A 322 -26.42 10.13 -5.94
CA THR A 322 -25.16 9.69 -6.56
C THR A 322 -25.27 9.78 -8.08
N SER A 323 -24.33 10.47 -8.74
CA SER A 323 -24.25 10.49 -10.21
C SER A 323 -23.83 9.12 -10.74
N LEU A 324 -24.51 8.65 -11.78
CA LEU A 324 -24.16 7.46 -12.56
C LEU A 324 -23.58 7.82 -13.94
N GLY A 325 -23.32 9.11 -14.22
CA GLY A 325 -22.98 9.58 -15.56
C GLY A 325 -24.21 9.73 -16.47
N ASN A 326 -24.03 10.29 -17.68
CA ASN A 326 -25.10 10.53 -18.65
C ASN A 326 -26.35 11.28 -18.11
N ASN A 327 -26.17 12.21 -17.16
CA ASN A 327 -27.24 12.94 -16.47
C ASN A 327 -28.17 12.07 -15.60
N ILE A 328 -27.77 10.82 -15.30
CA ILE A 328 -28.53 9.89 -14.48
C ILE A 328 -28.01 9.90 -13.05
N TYR A 329 -28.91 9.89 -12.09
CA TYR A 329 -28.62 9.91 -10.66
C TYR A 329 -29.40 8.82 -9.94
N LYS A 330 -28.83 8.27 -8.87
CA LYS A 330 -29.43 7.25 -8.01
C LYS A 330 -29.51 7.71 -6.56
N TYR A 331 -30.62 7.42 -5.90
CA TYR A 331 -30.74 7.52 -4.46
C TYR A 331 -31.18 6.17 -3.87
N SER A 332 -30.35 5.59 -3.01
CA SER A 332 -30.71 4.40 -2.23
C SER A 332 -31.37 4.86 -0.93
N LEU A 333 -32.52 4.29 -0.62
CA LEU A 333 -33.27 4.62 0.59
C LEU A 333 -32.57 4.10 1.85
N PRO A 334 -32.77 4.76 3.01
CA PRO A 334 -32.34 4.24 4.31
C PRO A 334 -32.92 2.85 4.61
N GLU A 335 -32.22 2.04 5.42
CA GLU A 335 -32.63 0.66 5.77
C GLU A 335 -33.96 0.59 6.54
N ASP A 336 -34.32 1.67 7.24
CA ASP A 336 -35.58 1.82 7.98
C ASP A 336 -36.72 2.37 7.11
N ALA A 337 -36.45 2.74 5.86
CA ALA A 337 -37.48 3.13 4.90
C ALA A 337 -37.95 1.90 4.10
N ASP A 338 -39.26 1.68 4.10
CA ASP A 338 -39.88 0.55 3.41
C ASP A 338 -41.06 1.01 2.57
N ILE A 339 -40.77 1.47 1.35
CA ILE A 339 -41.80 1.91 0.39
C ILE A 339 -42.69 0.71 0.02
N ILE A 340 -42.10 -0.46 -0.22
CA ILE A 340 -42.80 -1.66 -0.71
C ILE A 340 -43.89 -2.10 0.26
N ASN A 341 -43.61 -2.11 1.56
CA ASN A 341 -44.56 -2.58 2.57
C ASN A 341 -45.28 -1.44 3.31
N SER A 342 -45.07 -0.18 2.92
CA SER A 342 -45.74 0.97 3.53
C SER A 342 -47.22 1.05 3.13
N THR A 343 -48.09 1.33 4.09
CA THR A 343 -49.50 1.68 3.84
C THR A 343 -49.72 3.16 3.56
N ALA A 344 -48.72 4.02 3.82
CA ALA A 344 -48.75 5.43 3.48
C ALA A 344 -48.31 5.65 2.02
N GLN A 345 -48.85 6.69 1.37
CA GLN A 345 -48.37 7.14 0.06
C GLN A 345 -47.08 7.94 0.22
N TRP A 346 -46.04 7.57 -0.52
CA TRP A 346 -44.75 8.25 -0.55
C TRP A 346 -44.65 9.15 -1.76
N TYR A 347 -43.94 10.25 -1.59
CA TYR A 347 -43.69 11.23 -2.63
C TYR A 347 -42.22 11.57 -2.75
N VAL A 348 -41.78 11.89 -3.97
CA VAL A 348 -40.44 12.36 -4.27
C VAL A 348 -40.47 13.63 -5.12
N LEU A 349 -39.59 14.58 -4.78
CA LEU A 349 -39.25 15.73 -5.60
C LEU A 349 -37.74 15.73 -5.86
N PHE A 350 -37.35 16.05 -7.09
CA PHE A 350 -35.95 16.26 -7.44
C PHE A 350 -35.66 17.75 -7.58
N SER A 351 -34.46 18.17 -7.18
CA SER A 351 -33.98 19.55 -7.36
C SER A 351 -32.49 19.57 -7.68
N ASP A 352 -32.03 20.58 -8.39
CA ASP A 352 -30.59 20.82 -8.57
C ASP A 352 -29.96 21.67 -7.46
N GLY A 353 -30.75 22.04 -6.43
CA GLY A 353 -30.32 22.91 -5.33
C GLY A 353 -30.03 24.36 -5.76
N SER A 354 -30.31 24.71 -7.01
CA SER A 354 -29.99 25.99 -7.64
C SER A 354 -31.21 26.67 -8.27
N GLY A 355 -32.42 26.29 -7.82
CA GLY A 355 -33.68 26.90 -8.22
C GLY A 355 -34.50 26.09 -9.23
N ASN A 356 -33.93 25.03 -9.82
CA ASN A 356 -34.70 24.08 -10.63
C ASN A 356 -35.22 22.93 -9.76
N GLN A 357 -36.45 22.49 -10.03
CA GLN A 357 -37.08 21.35 -9.38
C GLN A 357 -38.13 20.70 -10.28
N THR A 358 -38.45 19.43 -10.01
CA THR A 358 -39.61 18.74 -10.61
C THR A 358 -40.93 19.29 -10.07
N GLN A 359 -42.06 18.75 -10.53
CA GLN A 359 -43.39 19.11 -10.04
C GLN A 359 -43.40 19.22 -8.50
N GLY A 360 -43.86 20.37 -8.02
CA GLY A 360 -44.03 20.66 -6.59
C GLY A 360 -45.21 19.91 -5.98
N ASP A 361 -45.40 20.10 -4.68
CA ASP A 361 -46.48 19.57 -3.82
C ASP A 361 -47.69 18.93 -4.58
N PRO A 362 -47.89 17.60 -4.51
CA PRO A 362 -47.19 16.68 -3.61
C PRO A 362 -45.86 16.14 -4.13
N GLY A 363 -45.47 16.42 -5.38
CA GLY A 363 -44.37 15.70 -6.06
C GLY A 363 -44.83 14.46 -6.81
N PHE A 364 -43.90 13.63 -7.25
CA PHE A 364 -44.21 12.34 -7.90
C PHE A 364 -44.46 11.26 -6.85
N GLU A 365 -45.31 10.29 -7.15
CA GLU A 365 -45.43 9.09 -6.32
C GLU A 365 -44.09 8.35 -6.31
N CYS A 366 -43.57 8.08 -5.11
CA CYS A 366 -42.27 7.43 -4.91
C CYS A 366 -42.47 5.92 -4.85
N GLU A 367 -41.90 5.21 -5.82
CA GLU A 367 -42.00 3.76 -5.97
C GLU A 367 -40.60 3.13 -5.96
N ASP A 368 -40.48 1.90 -5.46
CA ASP A 368 -39.20 1.19 -5.48
C ASP A 368 -38.72 0.92 -6.92
N ALA A 369 -37.42 1.07 -7.11
CA ALA A 369 -36.69 0.97 -8.37
C ALA A 369 -37.21 1.86 -9.51
N ALA A 370 -38.02 2.87 -9.20
CA ALA A 370 -38.56 3.76 -10.21
C ALA A 370 -37.50 4.70 -10.78
N TYR A 371 -37.57 4.89 -12.09
CA TYR A 371 -36.78 5.83 -12.88
C TYR A 371 -37.65 6.99 -13.33
N TYR A 372 -37.27 8.19 -12.91
CA TYR A 372 -38.00 9.43 -13.15
C TYR A 372 -37.28 10.32 -14.15
N THR A 373 -38.05 11.11 -14.89
CA THR A 373 -37.57 12.30 -15.61
C THR A 373 -38.31 13.53 -15.05
N VAL A 374 -38.08 14.70 -15.62
CA VAL A 374 -38.86 15.90 -15.24
C VAL A 374 -40.36 15.80 -15.54
N ASP A 375 -40.76 14.88 -16.41
CA ASP A 375 -42.16 14.63 -16.75
C ASP A 375 -42.84 13.62 -15.81
N GLY A 376 -42.08 13.04 -14.86
CA GLY A 376 -42.57 12.06 -13.89
C GLY A 376 -41.97 10.67 -14.08
N TYR A 377 -42.71 9.66 -13.62
CA TYR A 377 -42.32 8.25 -13.75
C TYR A 377 -42.14 7.86 -15.22
N SER A 378 -41.05 7.17 -15.52
CA SER A 378 -40.73 6.68 -16.87
C SER A 378 -40.73 5.15 -16.95
N LYS A 379 -40.02 4.47 -16.04
CA LYS A 379 -39.90 3.01 -16.01
C LYS A 379 -39.43 2.50 -14.64
N THR A 380 -39.62 1.22 -14.37
CA THR A 380 -38.98 0.52 -13.24
C THR A 380 -37.69 -0.16 -13.72
N ILE A 381 -36.60 0.00 -12.98
CA ILE A 381 -35.36 -0.74 -13.21
C ILE A 381 -35.52 -2.14 -12.61
N THR A 382 -35.22 -3.18 -13.39
CA THR A 382 -35.24 -4.58 -12.92
C THR A 382 -33.87 -5.24 -12.96
N THR A 383 -32.87 -4.51 -13.45
CA THR A 383 -31.49 -4.97 -13.58
C THR A 383 -30.82 -5.02 -12.20
N ALA A 384 -30.47 -6.21 -11.73
CA ALA A 384 -29.57 -6.36 -10.60
C ALA A 384 -28.16 -5.93 -11.01
N CYS A 385 -27.45 -5.21 -10.14
CA CYS A 385 -26.05 -4.88 -10.37
C CYS A 385 -25.26 -6.19 -10.50
N THR A 386 -24.57 -6.37 -11.63
CA THR A 386 -23.69 -7.50 -11.85
C THR A 386 -22.54 -7.44 -10.85
N SER A 387 -22.73 -8.15 -9.74
CA SER A 387 -21.65 -8.51 -8.83
C SER A 387 -20.89 -9.65 -9.49
N ILE A 388 -19.57 -9.55 -9.57
CA ILE A 388 -18.73 -10.73 -9.81
C ILE A 388 -19.11 -11.77 -8.74
N THR A 389 -19.67 -12.90 -9.16
CA THR A 389 -20.11 -13.97 -8.29
C THR A 389 -18.90 -14.59 -7.58
N ILE A 390 -18.70 -14.30 -6.30
CA ILE A 390 -17.90 -15.14 -5.40
C ILE A 390 -18.87 -15.80 -4.41
N ALA A 391 -18.74 -17.12 -4.31
CA ALA A 391 -19.64 -18.00 -3.59
C ALA A 391 -19.72 -17.69 -2.08
N ALA A 392 -20.98 -17.73 -1.59
CA ALA A 392 -21.46 -18.06 -0.24
C ALA A 392 -20.84 -17.36 0.99
N GLU A 393 -21.74 -16.80 1.80
CA GLU A 393 -21.54 -16.15 3.09
C GLU A 393 -20.61 -16.89 4.08
N THR A 394 -19.49 -16.26 4.45
CA THR A 394 -18.98 -16.09 5.84
C THR A 394 -17.64 -15.34 5.85
N SER A 395 -17.67 -14.00 5.68
CA SER A 395 -16.79 -13.00 6.32
C SER A 395 -16.81 -11.70 5.51
N LYS A 396 -17.65 -10.72 5.86
CA LYS A 396 -17.33 -9.33 5.47
C LYS A 396 -16.04 -8.94 6.21
N GLN A 397 -15.03 -8.44 5.50
CA GLN A 397 -13.83 -7.87 6.14
C GLN A 397 -14.19 -6.53 6.77
N LEU A 398 -13.45 -6.10 7.82
CA LEU A 398 -13.55 -4.74 8.34
C LEU A 398 -13.09 -3.75 7.25
N VAL A 399 -13.99 -2.90 6.77
CA VAL A 399 -13.66 -1.88 5.76
C VAL A 399 -13.58 -0.52 6.43
N ILE A 400 -12.49 0.20 6.18
CA ILE A 400 -12.25 1.51 6.78
C ILE A 400 -11.94 2.52 5.69
N PHE A 401 -12.67 3.63 5.70
CA PHE A 401 -12.48 4.70 4.72
C PHE A 401 -12.82 6.05 5.35
N THR A 402 -12.54 7.13 4.64
CA THR A 402 -12.78 8.50 5.13
C THR A 402 -13.57 9.29 4.12
N ARG A 403 -14.57 10.02 4.58
CA ARG A 403 -15.39 10.90 3.74
C ARG A 403 -15.70 12.17 4.52
N GLY A 404 -15.17 13.31 4.04
CA GLY A 404 -15.35 14.63 4.65
C GLY A 404 -15.04 14.68 6.14
N ASN A 405 -13.78 14.93 6.53
CA ASN A 405 -13.30 15.04 7.92
C ASN A 405 -13.73 13.93 8.91
N ASN A 406 -14.36 12.84 8.44
CA ASN A 406 -14.92 11.78 9.27
C ASN A 406 -14.40 10.41 8.82
N LEU A 407 -14.20 9.54 9.80
CA LEU A 407 -13.78 8.16 9.61
C LEU A 407 -15.01 7.25 9.56
N TYR A 408 -15.06 6.36 8.58
CA TYR A 408 -16.11 5.38 8.39
C TYR A 408 -15.56 3.97 8.55
N VAL A 409 -16.28 3.13 9.28
CA VAL A 409 -15.90 1.74 9.55
C VAL A 409 -17.11 0.84 9.30
N ASP A 410 -17.09 0.06 8.23
CA ASP A 410 -18.05 -1.01 7.99
C ASP A 410 -17.53 -2.32 8.60
N THR A 411 -18.24 -2.84 9.61
CA THR A 411 -17.81 -4.02 10.37
C THR A 411 -18.78 -5.20 10.22
N PRO A 412 -18.26 -6.43 10.07
CA PRO A 412 -19.10 -7.65 9.95
C PRO A 412 -19.93 -8.00 11.19
N HIS A 413 -19.53 -7.50 12.37
CA HIS A 413 -20.22 -7.73 13.65
C HIS A 413 -19.95 -6.55 14.59
N ALA A 414 -20.76 -6.42 15.64
CA ALA A 414 -20.50 -5.42 16.66
C ALA A 414 -19.16 -5.71 17.35
N GLN A 415 -18.31 -4.70 17.46
CA GLN A 415 -16.97 -4.84 18.05
C GLN A 415 -16.47 -3.50 18.62
N THR A 416 -15.55 -3.59 19.57
CA THR A 416 -14.82 -2.42 20.08
C THR A 416 -13.67 -2.06 19.12
N LEU A 417 -13.65 -0.82 18.65
CA LEU A 417 -12.60 -0.24 17.82
C LEU A 417 -11.63 0.58 18.66
N TYR A 418 -10.34 0.26 18.56
CA TYR A 418 -9.26 1.04 19.14
C TYR A 418 -8.62 1.90 18.06
N ILE A 419 -8.69 3.23 18.22
CA ILE A 419 -8.15 4.21 17.30
C ILE A 419 -6.89 4.81 17.91
N TYR A 420 -5.75 4.60 17.27
CA TYR A 420 -4.46 5.13 17.66
C TYR A 420 -4.00 6.22 16.69
N GLY A 421 -3.28 7.22 17.19
CA GLY A 421 -2.51 8.13 16.35
C GLY A 421 -1.30 7.42 15.75
N ILE A 422 -0.68 8.02 14.73
CA ILE A 422 0.52 7.46 14.10
C ILE A 422 1.73 7.39 15.06
N ASP A 423 1.70 8.14 16.16
CA ASP A 423 2.67 8.09 17.26
C ASP A 423 2.42 6.92 18.23
N GLY A 424 1.42 6.07 17.97
CA GLY A 424 1.06 4.90 18.76
C GLY A 424 0.22 5.19 20.00
N ARG A 425 -0.18 6.45 20.23
CA ARG A 425 -1.03 6.81 21.37
C ARG A 425 -2.50 6.49 21.08
N LEU A 426 -3.21 5.94 22.07
CA LEU A 426 -4.65 5.71 21.97
C LEU A 426 -5.39 7.06 21.92
N VAL A 427 -6.09 7.31 20.81
CA VAL A 427 -6.86 8.54 20.56
C VAL A 427 -8.30 8.37 20.99
N ARG A 428 -8.92 7.22 20.68
CA ARG A 428 -10.33 6.97 20.99
C ARG A 428 -10.65 5.48 21.02
N VAL A 429 -11.61 5.11 21.85
CA VAL A 429 -12.28 3.81 21.83
C VAL A 429 -13.72 4.02 21.36
N VAL A 430 -14.18 3.23 20.40
CA VAL A 430 -15.54 3.33 19.83
C VAL A 430 -16.19 1.96 19.84
N GLU A 431 -17.39 1.84 20.39
CA GLU A 431 -18.23 0.65 20.21
C GLU A 431 -18.91 0.74 18.84
N ALA A 432 -18.47 -0.08 17.89
CA ALA A 432 -19.05 -0.15 16.56
C ALA A 432 -20.14 -1.22 16.50
N THR A 433 -21.29 -0.88 15.91
CA THR A 433 -22.35 -1.85 15.59
C THR A 433 -22.04 -2.53 14.26
N LYS A 434 -22.60 -3.71 14.00
CA LYS A 434 -22.52 -4.36 12.68
C LYS A 434 -22.96 -3.37 11.59
N GLY A 435 -22.24 -3.33 10.46
CA GLY A 435 -22.50 -2.39 9.36
C GLY A 435 -21.64 -1.12 9.44
N LEU A 436 -22.06 -0.07 8.73
CA LEU A 436 -21.32 1.18 8.58
C LEU A 436 -21.45 2.09 9.82
N ASN A 437 -20.32 2.43 10.42
CA ASN A 437 -20.20 3.32 11.57
C ASN A 437 -19.46 4.59 11.18
N MET A 438 -19.96 5.76 11.59
CA MET A 438 -19.30 7.05 11.35
C MET A 438 -18.71 7.61 12.65
N ILE A 439 -17.42 7.89 12.62
CA ILE A 439 -16.62 8.40 13.73
C ILE A 439 -16.23 9.84 13.42
N LYS A 440 -16.82 10.78 14.16
CA LYS A 440 -16.66 12.23 13.96
C LYS A 440 -15.65 12.86 14.92
N GLY A 441 -15.13 14.03 14.58
CA GLY A 441 -14.34 14.86 15.49
C GLY A 441 -12.96 14.28 15.82
N LEU A 442 -12.40 13.51 14.90
CA LEU A 442 -10.96 13.23 14.86
C LEU A 442 -10.27 14.43 14.20
N ALA A 443 -9.10 14.81 14.71
CA ALA A 443 -8.27 15.81 14.02
C ALA A 443 -7.82 15.28 12.66
N ARG A 444 -7.49 16.18 11.72
CA ARG A 444 -6.89 15.77 10.45
C ARG A 444 -5.57 15.03 10.70
N GLY A 445 -5.39 13.88 10.06
CA GLY A 445 -4.19 13.07 10.27
C GLY A 445 -4.37 11.59 10.00
N MET A 446 -3.30 10.83 10.22
CA MET A 446 -3.25 9.38 10.06
C MET A 446 -3.59 8.67 11.37
N TYR A 447 -4.43 7.64 11.27
CA TYR A 447 -4.86 6.80 12.39
C TYR A 447 -4.68 5.32 12.09
N ILE A 448 -4.44 4.54 13.15
CA ILE A 448 -4.49 3.07 13.13
C ILE A 448 -5.76 2.62 13.86
N VAL A 449 -6.65 1.93 13.17
CA VAL A 449 -7.95 1.46 13.67
C VAL A 449 -7.96 -0.07 13.61
N ASN A 450 -7.89 -0.73 14.77
CA ASN A 450 -7.77 -2.20 14.86
C ASN A 450 -6.72 -2.79 13.87
N GLY A 451 -5.56 -2.14 13.76
CA GLY A 451 -4.45 -2.55 12.89
C GLY A 451 -4.52 -2.06 11.44
N ASN A 452 -5.61 -1.40 11.03
CA ASN A 452 -5.79 -0.87 9.67
C ASN A 452 -5.52 0.65 9.62
N LYS A 453 -4.88 1.12 8.54
CA LYS A 453 -4.54 2.54 8.36
C LYS A 453 -5.72 3.33 7.80
N ALA A 454 -5.99 4.51 8.34
CA ALA A 454 -6.97 5.44 7.81
C ALA A 454 -6.46 6.89 7.84
N ILE A 455 -6.82 7.70 6.85
CA ILE A 455 -6.37 9.10 6.73
C ILE A 455 -7.59 10.02 6.80
N VAL A 456 -7.77 10.72 7.92
CA VAL A 456 -8.82 11.73 8.04
C VAL A 456 -8.31 13.02 7.41
N GLN A 457 -8.83 13.36 6.23
CA GLN A 457 -8.53 14.58 5.49
C GLN A 457 -9.33 15.78 5.96
#